data_AF-A0A1B9GHR3-F1
#
_entry.id   AF-A0A1B9GHR3-F1
#
_cell.length_a   1.000
_cell.length_b   1.000
_cell.length_c   1.000
_cell.angle_alpha   90.00
_cell.angle_beta   90.00
_cell.angle_gamma   90.00
#
_symmetry.space_group_name_H-M   'P 1'
#
loop_
_entity.id
_entity.type
_entity.pdbx_description
1 polymer ?
#
loop_
_entity_poly.entity_id
_entity_poly.type
_entity_poly.pdbx_seq_one_letter_code
_entity_poly.pdbx_strand_id
1 'polypeptide(L)'
;MFADNRYQYSRSHDTYPSNSYRDRLKFLVFVSWWTVFFSAAYIAAFFTAFLSFVASIASHLAWIALTWVFWLAAVASLTAALGGGQRCGQSSLTYCSQIVAAEAFGWIEWILISLMFIAILFIGVGAVRRGDRLSGELA
;
A
#
# COMPACT_ATOMS: atom_id res chain seq x y z
N MET A 1 -4.03 14.27 48.33
CA MET A 1 -4.26 12.87 47.92
C MET A 1 -4.96 12.90 46.57
N PHE A 2 -4.36 12.25 45.57
CA PHE A 2 -4.46 12.54 44.14
C PHE A 2 -5.83 12.19 43.54
N ALA A 3 -6.57 13.20 43.08
CA ALA A 3 -7.70 13.02 42.18
C ALA A 3 -7.17 13.12 40.73
N ASP A 4 -7.02 11.95 40.11
CA ASP A 4 -6.45 11.76 38.78
C ASP A 4 -7.30 12.42 37.67
N ASN A 5 -6.62 13.13 36.78
CA ASN A 5 -7.10 14.02 35.72
C ASN A 5 -7.79 13.28 34.54
N ARG A 6 -8.52 12.19 34.81
CA ARG A 6 -9.05 11.29 33.78
C ARG A 6 -10.36 11.76 33.13
N TYR A 7 -10.96 12.84 33.62
CA TYR A 7 -12.25 13.35 33.13
C TYR A 7 -12.15 14.54 32.15
N GLN A 8 -10.95 15.00 31.81
CA GLN A 8 -10.76 16.04 30.78
C GLN A 8 -10.62 15.49 29.35
N TYR A 9 -10.82 14.19 29.14
CA TYR A 9 -10.64 13.54 27.83
C TYR A 9 -11.93 13.44 26.98
N SER A 10 -13.07 14.00 27.41
CA SER A 10 -14.38 13.71 26.78
C SER A 10 -15.06 14.89 26.07
N ARG A 11 -14.31 15.90 25.58
CA ARG A 11 -14.95 17.07 24.93
C ARG A 11 -14.27 17.63 23.68
N SER A 12 -13.83 16.75 22.79
CA SER A 12 -13.50 17.14 21.41
C SER A 12 -14.03 16.10 20.43
N HIS A 13 -15.11 16.45 19.73
CA HIS A 13 -15.71 15.70 18.62
C HIS A 13 -14.80 15.72 17.37
N ASP A 14 -13.57 15.21 17.50
CA ASP A 14 -12.56 15.07 16.44
C ASP A 14 -11.63 13.87 16.76
N THR A 15 -12.20 12.75 17.18
CA THR A 15 -11.47 11.70 17.92
C THR A 15 -10.69 10.76 16.98
N TYR A 16 -9.58 11.26 16.43
CA TYR A 16 -8.45 10.41 16.05
C TYR A 16 -7.53 10.24 17.28
N PRO A 17 -7.02 9.03 17.60
CA PRO A 17 -6.16 8.80 18.77
C PRO A 17 -4.87 9.65 18.77
N SER A 18 -4.42 10.09 17.59
CA SER A 18 -3.48 11.19 17.36
C SER A 18 -3.53 11.61 15.88
N ASN A 19 -3.10 12.84 15.54
CA ASN A 19 -2.95 13.27 14.13
C ASN A 19 -2.08 12.29 13.31
N SER A 20 -1.14 11.63 14.01
CA SER A 20 -0.21 10.66 13.46
C SER A 20 -0.89 9.42 12.85
N TYR A 21 -1.91 8.86 13.50
CA TYR A 21 -2.63 7.70 12.94
C TYR A 21 -3.48 8.07 11.73
N ARG A 22 -4.14 9.22 11.79
CA ARG A 22 -4.99 9.74 10.72
C ARG A 22 -4.20 9.89 9.42
N ASP A 23 -3.02 10.52 9.48
CA ASP A 23 -2.26 10.86 8.29
C ASP A 23 -1.69 9.59 7.61
N ARG A 24 -1.35 8.56 8.39
CA ARG A 24 -0.92 7.26 7.87
C ARG A 24 -2.06 6.46 7.25
N LEU A 25 -3.24 6.46 7.86
CA LEU A 25 -4.43 5.83 7.28
C LEU A 25 -4.86 6.54 5.99
N LYS A 26 -4.77 7.87 5.93
CA LYS A 26 -5.00 8.63 4.68
C LYS A 26 -4.02 8.21 3.59
N PHE A 27 -2.74 8.03 3.93
CA PHE A 27 -1.76 7.52 2.97
C PHE A 27 -2.10 6.10 2.52
N LEU A 28 -2.46 5.19 3.44
CA LEU A 28 -2.91 3.84 3.09
C LEU A 28 -4.10 3.85 2.12
N VAL A 29 -5.12 4.69 2.38
CA VAL A 29 -6.27 4.87 1.50
C VAL A 29 -5.87 5.43 0.14
N PHE A 30 -4.95 6.40 0.10
CA PHE A 30 -4.39 6.89 -1.15
C PHE A 30 -3.71 5.77 -1.94
N VAL A 31 -2.90 4.92 -1.30
CA VAL A 31 -2.22 3.80 -1.95
C VAL A 31 -3.24 2.76 -2.45
N SER A 32 -4.33 2.52 -1.73
CA SER A 32 -5.42 1.66 -2.19
C SER A 32 -6.06 2.21 -3.46
N TRP A 33 -6.44 3.49 -3.49
CA TRP A 33 -7.03 4.13 -4.67
C TRP A 33 -6.05 4.24 -5.84
N TRP A 34 -4.78 4.54 -5.57
CA TRP A 34 -3.70 4.49 -6.55
C TRP A 34 -3.65 3.13 -7.24
N THR A 35 -3.65 2.05 -6.45
CA THR A 35 -3.57 0.68 -6.98
C THR A 35 -4.79 0.38 -7.85
N VAL A 36 -6.01 0.62 -7.35
CA VAL A 36 -7.25 0.35 -8.09
C VAL A 36 -7.32 1.14 -9.40
N PHE A 37 -7.06 2.45 -9.37
CA PHE A 37 -7.16 3.32 -10.53
C PHE A 37 -6.17 2.93 -11.62
N PHE A 38 -4.89 2.75 -11.25
CA PHE A 38 -3.87 2.40 -12.24
C PHE A 38 -4.00 0.96 -12.71
N SER A 39 -4.36 -0.01 -11.85
CA SER A 39 -4.66 -1.37 -12.30
C SER A 39 -5.79 -1.38 -13.32
N ALA A 40 -6.88 -0.65 -13.08
CA ALA A 40 -7.97 -0.53 -14.05
C ALA A 40 -7.49 0.12 -15.36
N ALA A 41 -6.66 1.17 -15.28
CA ALA A 41 -6.08 1.81 -16.46
C ALA A 41 -5.17 0.87 -17.27
N TYR A 42 -4.30 0.09 -16.61
CA TYR A 42 -3.42 -0.88 -17.25
C TYR A 42 -4.21 -2.04 -17.89
N ILE A 43 -5.25 -2.53 -17.22
CA ILE A 43 -6.16 -3.55 -17.78
C ILE A 43 -6.87 -3.00 -19.02
N ALA A 44 -7.41 -1.78 -18.94
CA ALA A 44 -8.08 -1.15 -20.08
C ALA A 44 -7.10 -0.92 -21.25
N ALA A 45 -5.88 -0.45 -20.97
CA ALA A 45 -4.83 -0.25 -21.97
C ALA A 45 -4.45 -1.57 -22.67
N PHE A 46 -4.36 -2.67 -21.91
CA PHE A 46 -4.11 -4.00 -22.45
C PHE A 46 -5.19 -4.44 -23.44
N PHE A 47 -6.48 -4.25 -23.11
CA PHE A 47 -7.58 -4.64 -24.01
C PHE A 47 -7.74 -3.74 -25.24
N THR A 48 -7.30 -2.49 -25.15
CA THR A 48 -7.53 -1.50 -26.21
C THR A 48 -6.33 -1.35 -27.16
N ALA A 49 -5.24 -2.10 -26.94
CA ALA A 49 -3.94 -1.94 -27.61
C ALA A 49 -3.46 -0.46 -27.64
N PHE A 50 -4.00 0.36 -26.73
CA PHE A 50 -3.87 1.80 -26.77
C PHE A 50 -2.59 2.14 -26.01
N LEU A 51 -1.54 2.46 -26.78
CA LEU A 51 -0.17 2.78 -26.36
C LEU A 51 0.71 1.54 -26.12
N SER A 52 1.40 1.11 -27.17
CA SER A 52 2.48 0.10 -27.13
C SER A 52 3.54 0.38 -26.03
N PHE A 53 3.68 1.64 -25.60
CA PHE A 53 4.53 2.01 -24.48
C PHE A 53 3.93 1.69 -23.10
N VAL A 54 2.63 1.89 -22.87
CA VAL A 54 1.98 1.58 -21.57
C VAL A 54 1.87 0.07 -21.38
N ALA A 55 1.61 -0.66 -22.47
CA ALA A 55 1.62 -2.12 -22.48
C ALA A 55 3.04 -2.73 -22.28
N SER A 56 4.10 -1.91 -22.34
CA SER A 56 5.48 -2.41 -22.30
C SER A 56 5.89 -2.99 -20.96
N ILE A 57 6.85 -3.93 -21.00
CA ILE A 57 7.52 -4.49 -19.81
C ILE A 57 8.12 -3.38 -18.95
N ALA A 58 8.77 -2.38 -19.56
CA ALA A 58 9.40 -1.27 -18.84
C ALA A 58 8.37 -0.41 -18.07
N SER A 59 7.22 -0.12 -18.68
CA SER A 59 6.16 0.67 -18.05
C SER A 59 5.56 -0.05 -16.84
N HIS A 60 5.27 -1.34 -16.99
CA HIS A 60 4.76 -2.15 -15.88
C HIS A 60 5.79 -2.29 -14.76
N LEU A 61 7.07 -2.49 -15.08
CA LEU A 61 8.13 -2.56 -14.08
C LEU A 61 8.23 -1.25 -13.28
N ALA A 62 8.17 -0.10 -13.96
CA ALA A 62 8.23 1.20 -13.30
C ALA A 62 7.01 1.44 -12.39
N TRP A 63 5.80 1.15 -12.88
CA TRP A 63 4.58 1.33 -12.10
C TRP A 63 4.52 0.38 -10.89
N ILE A 64 4.90 -0.89 -11.06
CA ILE A 64 4.93 -1.87 -9.96
C ILE A 64 6.00 -1.50 -8.94
N ALA A 65 7.18 -1.08 -9.36
CA ALA A 65 8.22 -0.64 -8.44
C ALA A 65 7.75 0.55 -7.58
N LEU A 66 7.09 1.54 -8.19
CA LEU A 66 6.53 2.67 -7.45
C LEU A 66 5.42 2.23 -6.48
N THR A 67 4.52 1.36 -6.95
CA THR A 67 3.42 0.81 -6.14
C THR A 67 3.95 -0.01 -4.97
N TRP A 68 5.02 -0.79 -5.17
CA TRP A 68 5.70 -1.54 -4.13
C TRP A 68 6.28 -0.62 -3.04
N VAL A 69 6.93 0.48 -3.44
CA VAL A 69 7.46 1.47 -2.49
C VAL A 69 6.33 2.15 -1.71
N PHE A 70 5.22 2.49 -2.37
CA PHE A 70 4.06 3.10 -1.73
C PHE A 70 3.43 2.16 -0.70
N TRP A 71 3.19 0.89 -1.04
CA TRP A 71 2.69 -0.09 -0.08
C TRP A 71 3.66 -0.30 1.08
N LEU A 72 4.96 -0.45 0.82
CA LEU A 72 5.95 -0.60 1.89
C LEU A 72 5.92 0.59 2.86
N ALA A 73 5.97 1.81 2.32
CA ALA A 73 5.97 3.03 3.11
C ALA A 73 4.67 3.19 3.92
N ALA A 74 3.52 2.91 3.31
CA ALA A 74 2.23 3.04 3.96
C ALA A 74 2.11 2.10 5.16
N VAL A 75 2.41 0.82 4.94
CA VAL A 75 2.22 -0.23 5.93
C VAL A 75 3.30 -0.19 6.99
N ALA A 76 4.56 0.07 6.63
CA ALA A 76 5.65 0.23 7.61
C ALA A 76 5.41 1.44 8.51
N SER A 77 4.93 2.57 7.95
CA SER A 77 4.62 3.74 8.77
C SER A 77 3.48 3.46 9.75
N LEU A 78 2.44 2.71 9.34
CA LEU A 78 1.32 2.32 10.20
C LEU A 78 1.76 1.34 11.28
N THR A 79 2.56 0.33 10.91
CA THR A 79 3.17 -0.63 11.83
C THR A 79 4.01 0.08 12.90
N ALA A 80 4.81 1.08 12.50
CA ALA A 80 5.60 1.88 13.42
C ALA A 80 4.73 2.73 14.37
N ALA A 81 3.62 3.28 13.89
CA ALA A 81 2.67 4.01 14.74
C ALA A 81 2.05 3.11 15.81
N LEU A 82 1.78 1.84 15.46
CA LEU A 82 1.24 0.82 16.35
C LEU A 82 2.29 0.19 17.28
N GLY A 83 3.57 0.56 17.14
CA GLY A 83 4.66 0.02 17.95
C GLY A 83 5.06 -1.42 17.58
N GLY A 84 4.85 -1.84 16.33
CA GLY A 84 5.21 -3.19 15.85
C GLY A 84 4.15 -4.27 16.11
N GLY A 85 2.90 -3.85 16.35
CA GLY A 85 1.73 -4.73 16.52
C GLY A 85 1.00 -4.47 17.84
N GLN A 86 -0.34 -4.45 17.79
CA GLN A 86 -1.19 -4.15 18.96
C GLN A 86 -2.13 -5.31 19.32
N ARG A 87 -2.30 -5.56 20.63
CA ARG A 87 -3.31 -6.48 21.16
C ARG A 87 -4.54 -5.70 21.63
N CYS A 88 -5.65 -5.84 20.92
CA CYS A 88 -6.86 -5.05 21.16
C CYS A 88 -7.61 -5.37 22.46
N GLY A 89 -7.30 -6.49 23.14
CA GLY A 89 -7.96 -6.87 24.39
C GLY A 89 -7.69 -5.95 25.59
N GLN A 90 -6.64 -5.10 25.53
CA GLN A 90 -6.24 -4.17 26.59
C GLN A 90 -5.80 -2.80 26.02
N SER A 91 -6.12 -2.51 24.75
CA SER A 91 -5.64 -1.30 24.08
C SER A 91 -6.57 -0.11 24.34
N SER A 92 -5.99 1.07 24.59
CA SER A 92 -6.71 2.35 24.63
C SER A 92 -7.02 2.90 23.22
N LEU A 93 -6.63 2.18 22.16
CA LEU A 93 -6.79 2.60 20.78
C LEU A 93 -8.24 2.44 20.31
N THR A 94 -8.87 3.56 19.96
CA THR A 94 -10.20 3.57 19.32
C THR A 94 -10.13 2.83 17.98
N TYR A 95 -11.09 1.94 17.72
CA TYR A 95 -11.14 1.09 16.51
C TYR A 95 -9.92 0.18 16.32
N CYS A 96 -9.29 -0.28 17.41
CA CYS A 96 -8.10 -1.13 17.35
C CYS A 96 -8.21 -2.32 16.38
N SER A 97 -9.32 -3.07 16.41
CA SER A 97 -9.50 -4.23 15.54
C SER A 97 -9.49 -3.87 14.05
N GLN A 98 -10.05 -2.71 13.69
CA GLN A 98 -10.09 -2.23 12.31
C GLN A 98 -8.71 -1.76 11.85
N ILE A 99 -7.96 -1.07 12.72
CA ILE A 99 -6.62 -0.57 12.42
C ILE A 99 -5.63 -1.73 12.27
N VAL A 100 -5.67 -2.72 13.17
CA VAL A 100 -4.84 -3.92 13.09
C VAL A 100 -5.21 -4.76 11.86
N ALA A 101 -6.50 -4.83 11.50
CA ALA A 101 -6.90 -5.47 10.25
C ALA A 101 -6.35 -4.72 9.01
N ALA A 102 -6.38 -3.39 9.00
CA ALA A 102 -5.82 -2.58 7.93
C ALA A 102 -4.30 -2.76 7.79
N GLU A 103 -3.57 -2.85 8.91
CA GLU A 103 -2.15 -3.20 8.93
C GLU A 103 -1.90 -4.58 8.30
N ALA A 104 -2.69 -5.59 8.70
CA ALA A 104 -2.58 -6.94 8.16
C ALA A 104 -2.85 -7.01 6.66
N PHE A 105 -3.94 -6.39 6.18
CA PHE A 105 -4.24 -6.31 4.75
C PHE A 105 -3.15 -5.57 3.98
N GLY A 106 -2.61 -4.50 4.55
CA GLY A 106 -1.47 -3.80 3.96
C GLY A 106 -0.26 -4.69 3.74
N TRP A 107 0.14 -5.49 4.74
CA TRP A 107 1.25 -6.43 4.60
C TRP A 107 0.97 -7.53 3.59
N ILE A 108 -0.28 -8.03 3.54
CA ILE A 108 -0.71 -9.01 2.53
C ILE A 108 -0.56 -8.43 1.13
N GLU A 109 -1.08 -7.23 0.87
CA GLU A 109 -0.96 -6.54 -0.42
C GLU A 109 0.51 -6.31 -0.81
N TRP A 110 1.35 -5.88 0.14
CA TRP A 110 2.77 -5.71 -0.11
C TRP A 110 3.47 -7.01 -0.52
N ILE A 111 3.11 -8.15 0.10
CA ILE A 111 3.63 -9.47 -0.29
C ILE A 111 3.17 -9.83 -1.71
N LEU A 112 1.89 -9.64 -2.03
CA LEU A 112 1.35 -9.95 -3.36
C LEU A 112 2.05 -9.12 -4.45
N ILE A 113 2.20 -7.81 -4.22
CA ILE A 113 2.92 -6.91 -5.12
C ILE A 113 4.41 -7.29 -5.21
N SER A 114 5.03 -7.77 -4.13
CA SER A 114 6.42 -8.26 -4.16
C SER A 114 6.58 -9.48 -5.08
N LEU A 115 5.66 -10.44 -4.99
CA LEU A 115 5.66 -11.62 -5.87
C LEU A 115 5.49 -11.22 -7.33
N MET A 116 4.56 -10.29 -7.62
CA MET A 116 4.35 -9.77 -8.96
C MET A 116 5.57 -9.00 -9.49
N PHE A 117 6.21 -8.20 -8.63
CA PHE A 117 7.41 -7.46 -8.99
C PHE A 117 8.58 -8.38 -9.35
N ILE A 118 8.79 -9.43 -8.54
CA ILE A 118 9.79 -10.47 -8.80
C ILE A 118 9.50 -11.18 -10.13
N ALA A 119 8.24 -11.56 -10.39
CA ALA A 119 7.86 -12.21 -11.63
C ALA A 119 8.19 -11.36 -12.86
N ILE A 120 7.84 -10.07 -12.84
CA ILE A 120 8.12 -9.16 -13.98
C ILE A 120 9.60 -8.86 -14.10
N LEU A 121 10.36 -8.81 -13.01
CA LEU A 121 11.83 -8.75 -13.08
C LEU A 121 12.42 -9.95 -13.81
N PHE A 122 11.95 -11.18 -13.52
CA PHE A 122 12.41 -12.37 -14.24
C PHE A 122 12.04 -12.34 -15.72
N ILE A 123 10.82 -11.91 -16.07
CA ILE A 123 10.39 -11.75 -17.46
C ILE A 123 11.26 -10.70 -18.18
N GLY A 124 11.49 -9.54 -17.55
CA GLY A 124 12.33 -8.48 -18.10
C GLY A 124 13.78 -8.91 -18.30
N VAL A 125 14.38 -9.59 -17.31
CA VAL A 125 15.73 -10.16 -17.44
C VAL A 125 15.77 -11.22 -18.54
N GLY A 126 14.75 -12.06 -18.66
CA GLY A 126 14.62 -13.04 -19.73
C GLY A 126 14.56 -12.41 -21.13
N ALA A 127 13.77 -11.34 -21.28
CA ALA A 127 13.68 -10.56 -22.53
C ALA A 127 15.04 -9.95 -22.91
N VAL A 128 15.72 -9.29 -21.97
CA VAL A 128 17.05 -8.71 -22.20
C VAL A 128 18.06 -9.77 -22.61
N ARG A 129 18.05 -10.95 -21.96
CA ARG A 129 18.96 -12.06 -22.29
C ARG A 129 18.70 -12.65 -23.69
N ARG A 130 17.49 -12.56 -24.21
CA ARG A 130 17.13 -12.98 -25.58
C ARG A 130 17.45 -11.92 -26.65
N GLY A 131 17.83 -10.71 -26.23
CA GLY A 131 18.00 -9.56 -27.13
C GLY A 131 16.68 -8.86 -27.48
N ASP A 132 15.60 -9.16 -26.76
CA ASP A 132 14.30 -8.52 -26.96
C ASP A 132 14.29 -7.10 -26.37
N ARG A 133 13.46 -6.22 -26.94
CA ARG A 133 13.31 -4.85 -26.44
C ARG A 133 12.36 -4.83 -25.23
N LEU A 134 12.75 -4.15 -24.15
CA LEU A 134 11.90 -3.91 -22.98
C LEU A 134 10.65 -3.04 -23.26
N SER A 135 10.61 -2.41 -24.44
CA SER A 135 9.44 -1.71 -24.97
C SER A 135 8.39 -2.66 -25.57
N GLY A 136 8.68 -3.95 -25.70
CA GLY A 136 7.71 -4.96 -26.13
C GLY A 136 6.61 -5.17 -25.09
N GLU A 137 5.44 -5.59 -25.54
CA GLU A 137 4.27 -5.85 -24.70
C GLU A 137 4.49 -7.05 -23.76
N LEU A 138 3.91 -6.99 -22.56
CA LEU A 138 3.77 -8.14 -21.69
C LEU A 138 2.66 -9.04 -22.25
N ALA A 139 3.02 -10.09 -23.00
CA ALA A 139 2.12 -11.12 -23.54
C ALA A 139 2.43 -12.50 -22.96
#